data_AF-A0A9P6KKT9-F1
#
_entry.id   AF-A0A9P6KKT9-F1
#
_cell.length_a   1.000
_cell.length_b   1.000
_cell.length_c   1.000
_cell.angle_alpha   90.00
_cell.angle_beta   90.00
_cell.angle_gamma   90.00
#
_symmetry.space_group_name_H-M   'P 1'
#
loop_
_entity.id
_entity.type
_entity.pdbx_description
1 polymer ?
#
loop_
_entity_poly.entity_id
_entity_poly.type
_entity_poly.pdbx_seq_one_letter_code
_entity_poly.pdbx_strand_id
1 'polypeptide(L)'
;MMRPVHITVSLVLIYFELAAAHSWLEQLSNIASNGSFVAGYGYPRGFVDKGAPSFDQNANVRRQELDGQPEKGGTVFVFGTQRPRQDEILLDVLEWTRDGLGGDRRGFLLPSQNFDDGRCYQLGNGAALATSRKEQTPNALPGQLGSEHELLCETDVRVPDDIQVGKPYTMYWVWQWPNAPGKDPNYPRGKDEYYASCLDVDIDRALSLEQEQLEHPII
;
A
#
# COMPACT_ATOMS: atom_id res chain seq x y z
N MET A 1 -13.18 -67.06 8.72
CA MET A 1 -11.98 -66.35 8.23
C MET A 1 -12.37 -64.89 8.01
N MET A 2 -12.08 -64.01 8.98
CA MET A 2 -12.28 -62.55 8.83
C MET A 2 -10.88 -61.93 8.65
N ARG A 3 -10.68 -61.17 7.58
CA ARG A 3 -9.43 -60.43 7.35
C ARG A 3 -9.52 -59.08 8.05
N PRO A 4 -8.47 -58.63 8.76
CA PRO A 4 -8.46 -57.34 9.41
C PRO A 4 -8.40 -56.21 8.36
N VAL A 5 -9.27 -55.22 8.50
CA VAL A 5 -9.25 -53.98 7.72
C VAL A 5 -8.32 -53.01 8.44
N HIS A 6 -7.17 -52.71 7.85
CA HIS A 6 -6.27 -51.67 8.34
C HIS A 6 -6.77 -50.31 7.89
N ILE A 7 -7.26 -49.49 8.82
CA ILE A 7 -7.59 -48.07 8.57
C ILE A 7 -6.30 -47.28 8.83
N THR A 8 -5.60 -46.91 7.77
CA THR A 8 -4.49 -45.94 7.83
C THR A 8 -5.06 -44.53 7.95
N VAL A 9 -4.97 -43.93 9.13
CA VAL A 9 -5.24 -42.50 9.34
C VAL A 9 -4.02 -41.73 8.86
N SER A 10 -4.07 -41.22 7.63
CA SER A 10 -3.05 -40.30 7.12
C SER A 10 -3.22 -38.94 7.80
N LEU A 11 -2.27 -38.60 8.66
CA LEU A 11 -2.18 -37.29 9.32
C LEU A 11 -1.79 -36.26 8.25
N VAL A 12 -2.78 -35.59 7.66
CA VAL A 12 -2.55 -34.48 6.73
C VAL A 12 -2.04 -33.29 7.55
N LEU A 13 -0.73 -33.08 7.54
CA LEU A 13 -0.13 -31.85 8.03
C LEU A 13 -0.54 -30.73 7.08
N ILE A 14 -1.59 -29.99 7.46
CA ILE A 14 -1.95 -28.75 6.79
C ILE A 14 -0.82 -27.78 7.10
N TYR A 15 0.08 -27.59 6.14
CA TYR A 15 1.02 -26.48 6.14
C TYR A 15 0.17 -25.21 6.02
N PHE A 16 -0.16 -24.59 7.15
CA PHE A 16 -0.63 -23.21 7.16
C PHE A 16 0.53 -22.36 6.67
N GLU A 17 0.48 -21.94 5.41
CA GLU A 17 1.29 -20.82 4.94
C GLU A 17 0.87 -19.61 5.77
N LEU A 18 1.71 -19.26 6.74
CA LEU A 18 1.56 -18.03 7.51
C LEU A 18 1.75 -16.89 6.51
N ALA A 19 0.65 -16.18 6.20
CA ALA A 19 0.73 -14.94 5.45
C ALA A 19 1.51 -13.92 6.29
N ALA A 20 2.75 -13.64 5.91
CA ALA A 20 3.53 -12.55 6.47
C ALA A 20 3.01 -11.26 5.84
N ALA A 21 2.03 -10.62 6.48
CA ALA A 21 1.52 -9.32 6.06
C ALA A 21 2.41 -8.22 6.63
N HIS A 22 3.08 -7.49 5.74
CA HIS A 22 3.64 -6.17 6.03
C HIS A 22 3.14 -5.22 4.94
N SER A 23 3.19 -3.93 5.17
CA SER A 23 2.72 -2.92 4.22
C SER A 23 3.66 -1.72 4.27
N TRP A 24 3.72 -1.01 3.16
CA TRP A 24 4.66 0.08 2.92
C TRP A 24 3.96 1.44 2.80
N LEU A 25 2.68 1.49 3.18
CA LEU A 25 1.97 2.76 3.26
C LEU A 25 2.41 3.49 4.53
N GLU A 26 3.25 4.51 4.36
CA GLU A 26 3.87 5.24 5.47
C GLU A 26 3.02 6.41 5.95
N GLN A 27 2.25 7.02 5.05
CA GLN A 27 1.67 8.34 5.26
C GLN A 27 0.49 8.58 4.33
N LEU A 28 -0.50 9.30 4.83
CA LEU A 28 -1.58 9.89 4.06
C LEU A 28 -1.48 11.41 4.15
N SER A 29 -1.62 12.09 3.02
CA SER A 29 -1.65 13.56 2.93
C SER A 29 -2.87 13.99 2.13
N ASN A 30 -3.49 15.11 2.52
CA ASN A 30 -4.59 15.70 1.75
C ASN A 30 -4.02 16.55 0.62
N ILE A 31 -4.62 16.45 -0.57
CA ILE A 31 -4.23 17.24 -1.74
C ILE A 31 -5.36 18.24 -2.05
N ALA A 32 -5.04 19.52 -1.97
CA ALA A 32 -5.98 20.59 -2.31
C ALA A 32 -6.21 20.67 -3.82
N SER A 33 -7.26 21.40 -4.22
CA SER A 33 -7.64 21.55 -5.64
C SER A 33 -6.56 22.17 -6.54
N ASN A 34 -5.61 22.90 -5.95
CA ASN A 34 -4.44 23.49 -6.62
C ASN A 34 -3.22 22.54 -6.68
N GLY A 35 -3.34 21.31 -6.15
CA GLY A 35 -2.27 20.31 -6.09
C GLY A 35 -1.31 20.43 -4.91
N SER A 36 -1.50 21.38 -3.98
CA SER A 36 -0.66 21.46 -2.79
C SER A 36 -1.08 20.44 -1.73
N PHE A 37 -0.10 19.86 -1.02
CA PHE A 37 -0.39 19.12 0.20
C PHE A 37 -0.86 20.06 1.30
N VAL A 38 -1.95 19.69 1.96
CA VAL A 38 -2.60 20.47 3.04
C VAL A 38 -2.90 19.57 4.23
N ALA A 39 -3.19 20.22 5.38
CA ALA A 39 -3.47 19.57 6.66
C ALA A 39 -2.30 18.74 7.22
N GLY A 40 -2.52 18.15 8.39
CA GLY A 40 -1.59 17.22 9.02
C GLY A 40 -1.61 15.85 8.34
N TYR A 41 -0.55 15.07 8.60
CA TYR A 41 -0.43 13.71 8.08
C TYR A 41 -1.35 12.71 8.79
N GLY A 42 -1.97 11.83 8.01
CA GLY A 42 -2.66 10.63 8.49
C GLY A 42 -1.81 9.36 8.33
N TYR A 43 -2.24 8.27 8.96
CA TYR A 43 -1.51 7.00 8.97
C TYR A 43 -2.49 5.81 8.84
N PRO A 44 -2.08 4.69 8.22
CA PRO A 44 -2.92 3.50 8.14
C PRO A 44 -3.15 2.86 9.51
N ARG A 45 -4.18 2.02 9.58
CA ARG A 45 -4.47 1.21 10.77
C ARG A 45 -3.25 0.35 11.13
N GLY A 46 -2.85 0.42 12.40
CA GLY A 46 -1.72 -0.36 12.91
C GLY A 46 -0.33 0.15 12.47
N PHE A 47 -0.22 1.41 12.02
CA PHE A 47 1.06 2.03 11.68
C PHE A 47 2.07 1.94 12.84
N VAL A 48 3.31 1.59 12.51
CA VAL A 48 4.46 1.57 13.42
C VAL A 48 5.57 2.39 12.77
N ASP A 49 6.04 3.41 13.49
CA ASP A 49 7.09 4.31 13.03
C ASP A 49 8.43 3.59 12.80
N LYS A 50 9.18 4.01 11.77
CA LYS A 50 10.48 3.42 11.39
C LYS A 50 11.58 3.59 12.44
N GLY A 51 11.46 4.60 13.28
CA GLY A 51 12.34 4.85 14.42
C GLY A 51 11.99 4.02 15.65
N ALA A 52 10.86 3.29 15.64
CA ALA A 52 10.50 2.43 16.75
C ALA A 52 11.49 1.25 16.87
N PRO A 53 11.90 0.85 18.08
CA PRO A 53 12.80 -0.30 18.29
C PRO A 53 12.30 -1.63 17.71
N SER A 54 10.99 -1.74 17.48
CA SER A 54 10.33 -2.90 16.88
C SER A 54 10.31 -2.89 15.34
N PHE A 55 10.79 -1.82 14.70
CA PHE A 55 10.80 -1.73 13.24
C PHE A 55 12.00 -2.49 12.66
N ASP A 56 11.72 -3.60 11.98
CA ASP A 56 12.76 -4.37 11.29
C ASP A 56 13.09 -3.75 9.93
N GLN A 57 14.08 -2.87 9.91
CA GLN A 57 14.62 -2.31 8.65
C GLN A 57 15.19 -3.39 7.71
N ASN A 58 15.51 -4.60 8.22
CA ASN A 58 16.07 -5.68 7.39
C ASN A 58 15.02 -6.44 6.59
N ALA A 59 13.72 -6.21 6.82
CA ALA A 59 12.67 -6.57 5.87
C ALA A 59 12.87 -5.86 4.50
N ASN A 60 13.69 -4.79 4.47
CA ASN A 60 13.88 -3.89 3.34
C ASN A 60 15.16 -4.19 2.53
N VAL A 61 15.91 -5.26 2.84
CA VAL A 61 17.29 -5.45 2.35
C VAL A 61 17.42 -6.51 1.24
N ARG A 62 16.42 -6.60 0.36
CA ARG A 62 16.61 -7.28 -0.94
C ARG A 62 16.32 -6.28 -2.07
N ARG A 63 17.32 -5.44 -2.36
CA ARG A 63 18.25 -5.58 -3.51
C ARG A 63 17.55 -5.31 -4.85
N GLN A 64 18.04 -4.27 -5.52
CA GLN A 64 18.30 -4.18 -6.97
C GLN A 64 17.48 -5.12 -7.85
N GLU A 65 16.50 -4.55 -8.59
CA GLU A 65 15.75 -5.16 -9.71
C GLU A 65 16.08 -6.64 -9.92
N LEU A 66 15.52 -7.48 -9.04
CA LEU A 66 15.79 -8.90 -9.04
C LEU A 66 15.14 -9.50 -10.29
N ASP A 67 15.79 -10.51 -10.87
CA ASP A 67 15.25 -11.21 -12.03
C ASP A 67 13.94 -11.90 -11.62
N GLY A 68 12.82 -11.52 -12.24
CA GLY A 68 11.50 -12.09 -12.01
C GLY A 68 10.50 -11.24 -11.23
N GLN A 69 10.92 -10.10 -10.68
CA GLN A 69 10.03 -9.13 -10.05
C GLN A 69 9.28 -8.32 -11.12
N PRO A 70 8.09 -7.78 -10.81
CA PRO A 70 7.32 -7.01 -11.77
C PRO A 70 8.04 -5.71 -12.14
N GLU A 71 7.91 -5.32 -13.41
CA GLU A 71 8.32 -3.98 -13.86
C GLU A 71 7.65 -2.89 -13.02
N LYS A 72 8.35 -1.77 -12.85
CA LYS A 72 7.85 -0.61 -12.10
C LYS A 72 7.38 -0.95 -10.67
N GLY A 73 8.02 -1.96 -10.08
CA GLY A 73 7.72 -2.38 -8.72
C GLY A 73 6.33 -2.97 -8.55
N GLY A 74 5.63 -3.39 -9.60
CA GLY A 74 4.30 -4.02 -9.49
C GLY A 74 3.15 -3.03 -9.41
N THR A 75 1.94 -3.55 -9.19
CA THR A 75 0.70 -2.79 -9.30
C THR A 75 0.06 -2.58 -7.95
N VAL A 76 -0.25 -1.33 -7.65
CA VAL A 76 -1.06 -0.91 -6.52
C VAL A 76 -2.51 -0.77 -7.00
N PHE A 77 -3.42 -1.36 -6.25
CA PHE A 77 -4.86 -1.17 -6.37
C PHE A 77 -5.36 -0.53 -5.08
N VAL A 78 -6.15 0.52 -5.19
CA VAL A 78 -6.84 1.09 -4.03
C VAL A 78 -8.32 0.84 -4.18
N PHE A 79 -8.91 0.23 -3.16
CA PHE A 79 -10.33 -0.01 -3.07
C PHE A 79 -10.93 0.85 -1.98
N GLY A 80 -12.21 1.20 -2.07
CA GLY A 80 -12.88 1.94 -1.01
C GLY A 80 -14.36 1.63 -0.83
N THR A 81 -14.85 1.85 0.39
CA THR A 81 -16.25 1.63 0.76
C THR A 81 -16.66 2.43 2.01
N GLN A 82 -17.95 2.80 2.09
CA GLN A 82 -18.60 3.27 3.33
C GLN A 82 -19.29 2.14 4.11
N ARG A 83 -19.16 0.89 3.65
CA ARG A 83 -19.77 -0.30 4.23
C ARG A 83 -18.70 -1.39 4.48
N PRO A 84 -17.61 -1.07 5.22
CA PRO A 84 -16.58 -2.05 5.53
C PRO A 84 -17.13 -3.13 6.46
N ARG A 85 -16.57 -4.33 6.37
CA ARG A 85 -16.84 -5.41 7.32
C ARG A 85 -15.71 -5.56 8.34
N GLN A 86 -16.03 -6.04 9.53
CA GLN A 86 -15.01 -6.36 10.54
C GLN A 86 -14.22 -7.61 10.14
N ASP A 87 -14.87 -8.55 9.46
CA ASP A 87 -14.32 -9.81 8.94
C ASP A 87 -13.95 -9.69 7.46
N GLU A 88 -13.54 -8.51 7.00
CA GLU A 88 -13.20 -8.26 5.59
C GLU A 88 -12.07 -9.18 5.11
N ILE A 89 -12.25 -9.80 3.93
CA ILE A 89 -11.29 -10.71 3.32
C ILE A 89 -10.70 -10.05 2.08
N LEU A 90 -9.38 -10.11 1.92
CA LEU A 90 -8.68 -9.51 0.78
C LEU A 90 -9.22 -9.98 -0.57
N LEU A 91 -9.51 -11.27 -0.72
CA LEU A 91 -10.03 -11.83 -1.97
C LEU A 91 -11.38 -11.22 -2.35
N ASP A 92 -12.28 -10.99 -1.39
CA ASP A 92 -13.59 -10.36 -1.65
C ASP A 92 -13.42 -8.90 -2.11
N VAL A 93 -12.48 -8.17 -1.50
CA VAL A 93 -12.16 -6.78 -1.87
C VAL A 93 -11.56 -6.70 -3.28
N LEU A 94 -10.71 -7.66 -3.66
CA LEU A 94 -10.11 -7.73 -5.00
C LEU A 94 -11.13 -7.94 -6.12
N GLU A 95 -12.36 -8.39 -5.80
CA GLU A 95 -13.43 -8.54 -6.78
C GLU A 95 -14.16 -7.23 -7.10
N TRP A 96 -13.98 -6.16 -6.32
CA TRP A 96 -14.65 -4.89 -6.57
C TRP A 96 -14.12 -4.21 -7.84
N THR A 97 -15.04 -3.67 -8.63
CA THR A 97 -14.75 -3.02 -9.92
C THR A 97 -15.03 -1.52 -9.83
N ARG A 98 -14.50 -0.76 -10.79
CA ARG A 98 -14.68 0.71 -10.82
C ARG A 98 -16.14 1.14 -10.95
N ASP A 99 -16.96 0.32 -11.59
CA ASP A 99 -18.40 0.56 -11.76
C ASP A 99 -19.25 0.07 -10.55
N GLY A 100 -18.61 -0.49 -9.52
CA GLY A 100 -19.28 -0.99 -8.31
C GLY A 100 -20.13 -2.25 -8.52
N LEU A 101 -19.99 -2.93 -9.67
CA LEU A 101 -20.76 -4.14 -9.99
C LEU A 101 -20.08 -5.44 -9.56
N GLY A 102 -18.78 -5.39 -9.31
CA GLY A 102 -17.93 -6.51 -8.93
C GLY A 102 -18.08 -6.94 -7.47
N GLY A 103 -17.74 -8.19 -7.20
CA GLY A 103 -17.87 -8.85 -5.90
C GLY A 103 -19.27 -8.70 -5.31
N ASP A 104 -19.32 -8.36 -4.04
CA ASP A 104 -20.57 -8.15 -3.30
C ASP A 104 -21.14 -6.72 -3.41
N ARG A 105 -20.56 -5.89 -4.30
CA ARG A 105 -21.03 -4.52 -4.61
C ARG A 105 -21.04 -3.58 -3.41
N ARG A 106 -20.22 -3.85 -2.40
CA ARG A 106 -20.07 -2.95 -1.25
C ARG A 106 -19.09 -1.82 -1.49
N GLY A 107 -18.12 -2.01 -2.36
CA GLY A 107 -17.10 -1.00 -2.64
C GLY A 107 -16.76 -0.88 -4.11
N PHE A 108 -15.72 -0.09 -4.35
CA PHE A 108 -15.27 0.32 -5.67
C PHE A 108 -13.77 0.15 -5.78
N LEU A 109 -13.29 -0.24 -6.96
CA LEU A 109 -11.91 0.02 -7.35
C LEU A 109 -11.75 1.52 -7.64
N LEU A 110 -10.81 2.18 -6.96
CA LEU A 110 -10.46 3.58 -7.12
C LEU A 110 -9.27 3.65 -8.11
N PRO A 111 -8.05 4.16 -7.80
CA PRO A 111 -6.94 4.00 -8.74
C PRO A 111 -6.40 2.57 -8.78
N SER A 112 -5.81 2.25 -9.93
CA SER A 112 -4.89 1.14 -10.11
C SER A 112 -3.68 1.67 -10.89
N GLN A 113 -2.49 1.59 -10.31
CA GLN A 113 -1.27 2.20 -10.86
C GLN A 113 -0.02 1.39 -10.51
N ASN A 114 1.11 1.74 -11.10
CA ASN A 114 2.38 1.15 -10.68
C ASN A 114 2.79 1.68 -9.30
N PHE A 115 3.47 0.85 -8.51
CA PHE A 115 4.07 1.28 -7.24
C PHE A 115 5.19 2.30 -7.49
N ASP A 116 6.08 2.01 -8.44
CA ASP A 116 7.10 2.96 -8.88
C ASP A 116 6.45 4.06 -9.73
N ASP A 117 6.23 5.23 -9.11
CA ASP A 117 5.66 6.42 -9.73
C ASP A 117 6.66 7.15 -10.66
N GLY A 118 7.89 6.65 -10.77
CA GLY A 118 8.95 7.18 -11.60
C GLY A 118 9.77 8.32 -10.97
N ARG A 119 9.33 8.85 -9.82
CA ARG A 119 10.01 9.95 -9.10
C ARG A 119 10.64 9.47 -7.80
N CYS A 120 10.00 8.55 -7.09
CA CYS A 120 10.43 8.13 -5.77
C CYS A 120 11.82 7.48 -5.75
N TYR A 121 12.53 7.65 -4.64
CA TYR A 121 13.87 7.10 -4.45
C TYR A 121 14.20 6.93 -2.96
N GLN A 122 14.99 5.89 -2.66
CA GLN A 122 15.60 5.65 -1.36
C GLN A 122 17.07 6.06 -1.37
N LEU A 123 17.56 6.56 -0.23
CA LEU A 123 18.94 6.99 -0.05
C LEU A 123 19.77 5.86 0.59
N GLY A 124 21.10 5.99 0.54
CA GLY A 124 22.00 5.10 1.27
C GLY A 124 22.29 3.73 0.64
N ASN A 125 21.59 3.33 -0.44
CA ASN A 125 21.83 2.05 -1.13
C ASN A 125 22.82 2.14 -2.32
N GLY A 126 23.26 3.34 -2.69
CA GLY A 126 24.18 3.57 -3.81
C GLY A 126 23.61 3.26 -5.20
N ALA A 127 22.28 3.12 -5.35
CA ALA A 127 21.65 2.78 -6.61
C ALA A 127 21.68 3.96 -7.60
N ALA A 128 22.17 3.72 -8.83
CA ALA A 128 22.26 4.75 -9.87
C ALA A 128 20.91 5.39 -10.23
N LEU A 129 19.83 4.59 -10.23
CA LEU A 129 18.48 5.09 -10.48
C LEU A 129 18.03 6.07 -9.39
N ALA A 130 18.32 5.77 -8.13
CA ALA A 130 18.00 6.66 -7.01
C ALA A 130 18.79 7.98 -7.11
N THR A 131 20.07 7.93 -7.48
CA THR A 131 20.88 9.14 -7.73
C THR A 131 20.26 10.00 -8.84
N SER A 132 19.89 9.39 -9.98
CA SER A 132 19.30 10.12 -11.10
C SER A 132 17.95 10.76 -10.75
N ARG A 133 17.10 10.06 -10.00
CA ARG A 133 15.80 10.60 -9.56
C ARG A 133 15.96 11.74 -8.56
N LYS A 134 16.90 11.64 -7.63
CA LYS A 134 17.22 12.73 -6.69
C LYS A 134 17.60 14.03 -7.41
N GLU A 135 18.34 13.94 -8.52
CA GLU A 135 18.70 15.10 -9.33
C GLU A 135 17.49 15.72 -10.06
N GLN A 136 16.55 14.89 -10.51
CA GLN A 136 15.35 15.32 -11.24
C GLN A 136 14.24 15.84 -10.34
N THR A 137 14.09 15.27 -9.14
CA THR A 137 13.04 15.62 -8.18
C THR A 137 13.64 15.70 -6.77
N PRO A 138 14.40 16.77 -6.45
CA PRO A 138 15.01 16.90 -5.13
C PRO A 138 13.98 17.00 -4.02
N ASN A 139 14.15 16.22 -2.96
CA ASN A 139 13.34 16.30 -1.73
C ASN A 139 14.17 16.87 -0.56
N ALA A 140 14.48 18.17 -0.63
CA ALA A 140 15.18 18.89 0.44
C ALA A 140 14.18 19.50 1.43
N LEU A 141 14.50 19.51 2.72
CA LEU A 141 13.68 20.18 3.71
C LEU A 141 13.75 21.71 3.52
N PRO A 142 12.59 22.40 3.47
CA PRO A 142 12.57 23.85 3.43
C PRO A 142 13.38 24.46 4.58
N GLY A 143 14.26 25.42 4.26
CA GLY A 143 15.10 26.10 5.24
C GLY A 143 16.31 25.31 5.74
N GLN A 144 16.53 24.08 5.28
CA GLN A 144 17.70 23.26 5.65
C GLN A 144 18.61 23.01 4.44
N LEU A 145 19.55 23.93 4.22
CA LEU A 145 20.50 23.85 3.11
C LEU A 145 21.35 22.57 3.21
N GLY A 146 21.36 21.77 2.14
CA GLY A 146 22.12 20.51 2.07
C GLY A 146 21.42 19.32 2.71
N SER A 147 20.17 19.45 3.14
CA SER A 147 19.35 18.30 3.53
C SER A 147 19.02 17.42 2.31
N GLU A 148 19.12 16.10 2.50
CA GLU A 148 18.68 15.11 1.52
C GLU A 148 17.73 14.13 2.19
N HIS A 149 16.51 14.01 1.65
CA HIS A 149 15.53 13.04 2.11
C HIS A 149 15.11 12.12 0.98
N GLU A 150 14.73 10.90 1.35
CA GLU A 150 14.06 9.97 0.44
C GLU A 150 12.76 10.59 -0.07
N LEU A 151 12.42 10.32 -1.33
CA LEU A 151 11.11 10.66 -1.85
C LEU A 151 10.27 9.39 -1.86
N LEU A 152 9.16 9.38 -1.12
CA LEU A 152 8.25 8.24 -1.04
C LEU A 152 7.51 8.05 -2.38
N CYS A 153 7.18 6.80 -2.73
CA CYS A 153 6.33 6.52 -3.87
C CYS A 153 4.88 6.90 -3.57
N GLU A 154 4.22 7.53 -4.53
CA GLU A 154 2.91 8.15 -4.34
C GLU A 154 1.78 7.34 -5.01
N THR A 155 0.61 7.33 -4.37
CA THR A 155 -0.63 6.80 -4.93
C THR A 155 -1.74 7.79 -4.66
N ASP A 156 -2.19 8.49 -5.71
CA ASP A 156 -3.21 9.52 -5.60
C ASP A 156 -4.61 8.92 -5.70
N VAL A 157 -5.44 9.20 -4.71
CA VAL A 157 -6.80 8.69 -4.63
C VAL A 157 -7.78 9.85 -4.66
N ARG A 158 -8.60 9.90 -5.71
CA ARG A 158 -9.79 10.74 -5.70
C ARG A 158 -10.94 9.98 -5.06
N VAL A 159 -11.44 10.51 -3.95
CA VAL A 159 -12.65 10.03 -3.28
C VAL A 159 -13.87 10.30 -4.18
N PRO A 160 -14.79 9.33 -4.35
CA PRO A 160 -16.02 9.54 -5.13
C PRO A 160 -16.84 10.74 -4.65
N ASP A 161 -17.37 11.53 -5.59
CA ASP A 161 -18.09 12.78 -5.29
C ASP A 161 -19.46 12.54 -4.61
N ASP A 162 -20.02 11.33 -4.69
CA ASP A 162 -21.33 10.93 -4.17
C ASP A 162 -21.28 10.27 -2.78
N ILE A 163 -20.14 10.36 -2.09
CA ILE A 163 -19.96 9.79 -0.76
C ILE A 163 -20.73 10.57 0.32
N GLN A 164 -21.27 9.83 1.28
CA GLN A 164 -22.00 10.40 2.40
C GLN A 164 -21.04 11.06 3.41
N VAL A 165 -21.10 12.39 3.53
CA VAL A 165 -20.41 13.18 4.57
C VAL A 165 -20.80 12.70 5.98
N GLY A 166 -19.83 12.73 6.91
CA GLY A 166 -20.02 12.36 8.31
C GLY A 166 -20.03 10.84 8.55
N LYS A 167 -19.73 10.03 7.52
CA LYS A 167 -19.43 8.61 7.66
C LYS A 167 -18.00 8.35 7.20
N PRO A 168 -17.20 7.59 7.97
CA PRO A 168 -15.88 7.20 7.54
C PRO A 168 -15.92 6.46 6.21
N TYR A 169 -14.90 6.69 5.39
CA TYR A 169 -14.64 5.94 4.18
C TYR A 169 -13.40 5.09 4.38
N THR A 170 -13.58 3.77 4.34
CA THR A 170 -12.47 2.83 4.46
C THR A 170 -11.84 2.63 3.11
N MET A 171 -10.51 2.75 3.03
CA MET A 171 -9.73 2.37 1.87
C MET A 171 -8.83 1.18 2.18
N TYR A 172 -8.67 0.33 1.16
CA TYR A 172 -7.75 -0.81 1.15
C TYR A 172 -6.71 -0.54 0.07
N TRP A 173 -5.49 -0.25 0.48
CA TRP A 173 -4.34 -0.15 -0.41
C TRP A 173 -3.73 -1.53 -0.55
N VAL A 174 -3.72 -2.09 -1.76
CA VAL A 174 -3.27 -3.46 -2.05
C VAL A 174 -2.19 -3.40 -3.12
N TRP A 175 -0.99 -3.84 -2.79
CA TRP A 175 0.14 -3.90 -3.70
C TRP A 175 0.46 -5.34 -4.08
N GLN A 176 0.32 -5.64 -5.36
CA GLN A 176 0.66 -6.93 -5.95
C GLN A 176 2.10 -6.91 -6.46
N TRP A 177 2.93 -7.79 -5.92
CA TRP A 177 4.37 -7.86 -6.22
C TRP A 177 4.82 -9.31 -6.45
N PRO A 178 4.40 -9.95 -7.55
CA PRO A 178 4.60 -11.38 -7.73
C PRO A 178 6.04 -11.71 -8.16
N ASN A 179 6.46 -12.95 -7.91
CA ASN A 179 7.67 -13.52 -8.49
C ASN A 179 7.30 -14.33 -9.74
N ALA A 180 7.92 -14.03 -10.87
CA ALA A 180 7.69 -14.74 -12.12
C ALA A 180 8.19 -16.21 -12.05
N PRO A 181 7.51 -17.15 -12.72
CA PRO A 181 7.95 -18.53 -12.78
C PRO A 181 9.34 -18.69 -13.39
N GLY A 182 10.14 -19.60 -12.84
CA GLY A 182 11.47 -19.95 -13.35
C GLY A 182 12.57 -18.90 -13.12
N LYS A 183 12.29 -17.85 -12.34
CA LYS A 183 13.25 -16.76 -12.08
C LYS A 183 13.90 -16.83 -10.72
N ASP A 184 13.12 -17.12 -9.68
CA ASP A 184 13.62 -17.39 -8.33
C ASP A 184 13.68 -18.91 -8.07
N PRO A 185 14.85 -19.49 -7.76
CA PRO A 185 14.97 -20.90 -7.38
C PRO A 185 14.13 -21.31 -6.15
N ASN A 186 13.82 -20.36 -5.27
CA ASN A 186 12.93 -20.58 -4.12
C ASN A 186 11.45 -20.67 -4.53
N TYR A 187 11.11 -20.02 -5.65
CA TYR A 187 9.75 -19.98 -6.21
C TYR A 187 9.76 -20.45 -7.67
N PRO A 188 10.07 -21.73 -7.94
CA PRO A 188 10.27 -22.23 -9.30
C PRO A 188 8.99 -22.12 -10.17
N ARG A 189 7.81 -22.14 -9.55
CA ARG A 189 6.51 -21.93 -10.22
C ARG A 189 6.02 -20.48 -10.16
N GLY A 190 6.85 -19.56 -9.69
CA GLY A 190 6.46 -18.22 -9.32
C GLY A 190 5.74 -18.20 -7.98
N LYS A 191 5.41 -17.00 -7.52
CA LYS A 191 4.66 -16.77 -6.29
C LYS A 191 3.88 -15.48 -6.39
N ASP A 192 2.58 -15.56 -6.15
CA ASP A 192 1.77 -14.36 -5.95
C ASP A 192 2.04 -13.80 -4.55
N GLU A 193 2.37 -12.53 -4.47
CA GLU A 193 2.60 -11.82 -3.21
C GLU A 193 1.77 -10.54 -3.21
N TYR A 194 1.07 -10.32 -2.09
CA TYR A 194 0.23 -9.15 -1.87
C TYR A 194 0.60 -8.51 -0.53
N TYR A 195 0.79 -7.21 -0.56
CA TYR A 195 0.97 -6.36 0.61
C TYR A 195 -0.28 -5.50 0.74
N ALA A 196 -0.85 -5.39 1.94
CA ALA A 196 -2.12 -4.68 2.11
C ALA A 196 -2.10 -3.79 3.36
N SER A 197 -2.61 -2.57 3.20
CA SER A 197 -2.90 -1.62 4.28
C SER A 197 -4.36 -1.20 4.24
N CYS A 198 -4.94 -1.01 5.41
CA CYS A 198 -6.27 -0.43 5.55
C CYS A 198 -6.14 0.94 6.22
N LEU A 199 -6.93 1.90 5.78
CA LEU A 199 -7.03 3.21 6.40
C LEU A 199 -8.48 3.67 6.37
N ASP A 200 -8.88 4.45 7.36
CA ASP A 200 -10.23 5.02 7.45
C ASP A 200 -10.08 6.54 7.40
N VAL A 201 -10.76 7.19 6.46
CA VAL A 201 -10.77 8.65 6.34
C VAL A 201 -12.14 9.19 6.74
N ASP A 202 -12.14 10.24 7.56
CA ASP A 202 -13.35 10.98 7.85
C ASP A 202 -13.63 11.96 6.71
N ILE A 203 -14.83 11.84 6.12
CA ILE A 203 -15.26 12.70 5.02
C ILE A 203 -16.09 13.84 5.59
N ASP A 204 -15.52 15.05 5.52
CA ASP A 204 -16.21 16.29 5.87
C ASP A 204 -16.58 17.09 4.61
N ARG A 205 -17.38 18.14 4.78
CA ARG A 205 -17.64 19.11 3.72
C ARG A 205 -16.33 19.80 3.35
N ALA A 206 -16.16 20.06 2.05
CA ALA A 206 -15.03 20.83 1.55
C ALA A 206 -14.86 22.12 2.37
N LEU A 207 -13.71 22.26 3.01
CA LEU A 207 -13.28 23.49 3.64
C LEU A 207 -13.11 24.55 2.55
N SER A 208 -13.39 25.82 2.85
CA SER A 208 -12.93 26.88 1.95
C SER A 208 -11.39 26.90 1.94
N LEU A 209 -10.75 27.33 0.85
CA LEU A 209 -9.28 27.47 0.78
C LEU A 209 -8.71 28.30 1.96
N GLU A 210 -9.51 29.23 2.48
CA GLU A 210 -9.19 30.05 3.65
C GLU A 210 -9.20 29.24 4.95
N GLN A 211 -10.12 28.29 5.10
CA GLN A 211 -10.19 27.37 6.24
C GLN A 211 -9.12 26.27 6.18
N GLU A 212 -8.75 25.80 4.98
CA GLU A 212 -7.68 24.81 4.78
C GLU A 212 -6.30 25.31 5.27
N GLN A 213 -6.05 26.62 5.18
CA GLN A 213 -4.82 27.25 5.67
C GLN A 213 -4.87 27.66 7.16
N LEU A 214 -6.06 27.87 7.72
CA LEU A 214 -6.22 28.36 9.09
C LEU A 214 -6.08 27.27 10.17
N GLU A 215 -6.27 25.99 9.84
CA GLU A 215 -6.08 24.89 10.81
C GLU A 215 -4.60 24.54 11.09
N HIS A 216 -3.65 25.18 10.40
CA HIS A 216 -2.22 25.04 10.68
C HIS A 216 -1.49 26.39 10.69
N PRO A 217 -1.37 27.08 11.84
CA PRO A 217 -0.30 28.04 12.00
C PRO A 217 1.02 27.29 11.88
N ILE A 218 1.81 27.68 10.88
CA ILE A 218 3.21 27.30 10.71
C ILE A 218 3.91 27.54 12.07
N ILE A 219 4.38 26.46 12.70
CA ILE A 219 5.42 26.54 13.72
C ILE A 219 6.70 26.02 13.09
#